data_AF-A0A8T3LIN6-F1
#
_entry.id   AF-A0A8T3LIN6-F1
#
_cell.length_a   1.000
_cell.length_b   1.000
_cell.length_c   1.000
_cell.angle_alpha   90.00
_cell.angle_beta   90.00
_cell.angle_gamma   90.00
#
_symmetry.space_group_name_H-M   'P 1'
#
loop_
_entity.id
_entity.type
_entity.pdbx_description
1 polymer ?
#
loop_
_entity_poly.entity_id
_entity_poly.type
_entity_poly.pdbx_seq_one_letter_code
_entity_poly.pdbx_strand_id
1 'polypeptide(L)'
;LLLGGPAGAVRNITITTNSSFNDIVAINLSDVQKVLVYNNTVTQDAGGPQGAGSAFRIGGFSGGAQTTSVQVISNTITSPHFAGVAIRENADGVVVARNVIKGTEMGVDNTSTAPGAAVIRYNTITNTLNAGIYMHSGTSQNLITNNTVSGGSPNCQDDTTGPDTYGLANSWSANGCVPA
;
A
#
# COMPACT_ATOMS: atom_id res chain seq x y z
N LEU A 1 12.88 4.36 8.34
CA LEU A 1 12.64 5.83 8.31
C LEU A 1 11.24 6.12 8.84
N LEU A 2 11.12 6.91 9.90
CA LEU A 2 9.83 7.40 10.40
C LEU A 2 9.69 8.88 10.05
N LEU A 3 8.64 9.24 9.33
CA LEU A 3 8.22 10.63 9.13
C LEU A 3 6.84 10.81 9.75
N GLY A 4 6.77 11.63 10.78
CA GLY A 4 5.51 12.07 11.36
C GLY A 4 5.68 13.25 12.29
N GLY A 5 4.58 13.98 12.50
CA GLY A 5 4.52 15.19 13.32
C GLY A 5 3.07 15.67 13.41
N PRO A 6 2.79 16.76 14.15
CA PRO A 6 1.44 17.31 14.19
C PRO A 6 0.94 17.66 12.79
N ALA A 7 -0.39 17.67 12.63
CA ALA A 7 -1.07 17.82 11.35
C ALA A 7 -0.49 18.88 10.42
N GLY A 8 -0.03 18.46 9.23
CA GLY A 8 0.45 19.36 8.19
C GLY A 8 1.84 19.95 8.43
N ALA A 9 2.53 19.55 9.51
CA ALA A 9 3.90 20.03 9.80
C ALA A 9 4.95 19.44 8.85
N VAL A 10 4.76 18.20 8.39
CA VAL A 10 5.70 17.52 7.49
C VAL A 10 5.11 17.44 6.09
N ARG A 11 5.68 18.20 5.16
CA ARG A 11 5.19 18.26 3.77
C ARG A 11 6.26 18.51 2.74
N ASN A 12 5.96 18.19 1.47
CA ASN A 12 6.86 18.38 0.33
C ASN A 12 8.18 17.61 0.50
N ILE A 13 8.09 16.34 0.92
CA ILE A 13 9.25 15.48 1.15
C ILE A 13 9.42 14.52 -0.03
N THR A 14 10.66 14.33 -0.46
CA THR A 14 11.03 13.24 -1.38
C THR A 14 11.94 12.27 -0.65
N ILE A 15 11.54 11.00 -0.62
CA ILE A 15 12.31 9.88 -0.08
C ILE A 15 12.71 9.03 -1.27
N THR A 16 13.98 9.12 -1.68
CA THR A 16 14.46 8.42 -2.87
C THR A 16 15.76 7.69 -2.66
N THR A 17 15.93 6.59 -3.39
CA THR A 17 17.21 5.90 -3.54
C THR A 17 17.79 5.38 -2.22
N ASN A 18 16.91 5.07 -1.26
CA ASN A 18 17.31 4.41 -0.02
C ASN A 18 17.34 2.89 -0.21
N SER A 19 18.24 2.23 0.51
CA SER A 19 18.24 0.78 0.70
C SER A 19 17.92 0.48 2.15
N SER A 20 16.87 -0.28 2.39
CA SER A 20 16.49 -0.76 3.73
C SER A 20 16.68 -2.27 3.81
N PHE A 21 17.22 -2.72 4.94
CA PHE A 21 17.57 -4.11 5.18
C PHE A 21 17.21 -4.49 6.62
N ASN A 22 16.47 -5.57 6.80
CA ASN A 22 16.00 -6.04 8.11
C ASN A 22 15.22 -4.97 8.89
N ASP A 23 14.33 -4.24 8.23
CA ASP A 23 13.39 -3.35 8.89
C ASP A 23 12.00 -3.99 8.89
N ILE A 24 11.29 -3.92 10.03
CA ILE A 24 9.87 -4.32 10.12
C ILE A 24 8.98 -3.29 9.36
N VAL A 25 9.42 -2.03 9.33
CA VAL A 25 8.82 -0.96 8.53
C VAL A 25 9.94 -0.07 7.98
N ALA A 26 10.21 -0.18 6.68
CA ALA A 26 11.25 0.62 6.04
C ALA A 26 10.87 2.11 6.00
N ILE A 27 9.62 2.42 5.67
CA ILE A 27 9.09 3.80 5.66
C ILE A 27 7.73 3.82 6.37
N ASN A 28 7.63 4.61 7.43
CA ASN A 28 6.36 4.89 8.09
C ASN A 28 6.02 6.37 7.92
N LEU A 29 4.90 6.64 7.25
CA LEU A 29 4.38 7.98 6.97
C LEU A 29 3.08 8.19 7.75
N SER A 30 3.12 9.13 8.68
CA SER A 30 1.95 9.52 9.47
C SER A 30 1.82 11.02 9.59
N ASP A 31 0.62 11.53 9.38
CA ASP A 31 0.29 12.95 9.45
C ASP A 31 1.11 13.84 8.49
N VAL A 32 1.47 13.29 7.32
CA VAL A 32 2.29 13.95 6.29
C VAL A 32 1.48 14.39 5.07
N GLN A 33 2.00 15.36 4.30
CA GLN A 33 1.36 15.80 3.06
C GLN A 33 2.36 15.92 1.90
N LYS A 34 1.93 15.59 0.67
CA LYS A 34 2.77 15.80 -0.53
C LYS A 34 4.13 15.11 -0.42
N VAL A 35 4.11 13.80 -0.21
CA VAL A 35 5.32 12.97 -0.08
C VAL A 35 5.50 12.12 -1.32
N LEU A 36 6.70 12.14 -1.90
CA LEU A 36 7.10 11.22 -2.96
C LEU A 36 8.07 10.18 -2.39
N VAL A 37 7.70 8.91 -2.46
CA VAL A 37 8.54 7.75 -2.14
C VAL A 37 8.90 7.07 -3.46
N TYR A 38 10.14 7.26 -3.91
CA TYR A 38 10.56 6.89 -5.26
C TYR A 38 11.86 6.10 -5.30
N ASN A 39 11.92 5.04 -6.11
CA ASN A 39 13.18 4.32 -6.39
C ASN A 39 13.94 3.85 -5.13
N ASN A 40 13.22 3.46 -4.07
CA ASN A 40 13.80 2.82 -2.90
C ASN A 40 13.81 1.30 -3.08
N THR A 41 14.76 0.65 -2.43
CA THR A 41 14.88 -0.81 -2.40
C THR A 41 14.73 -1.31 -0.97
N VAL A 42 13.84 -2.27 -0.73
CA VAL A 42 13.65 -2.93 0.57
C VAL A 42 13.91 -4.43 0.40
N THR A 43 14.95 -4.92 1.07
CA THR A 43 15.38 -6.32 0.97
C THR A 43 15.52 -6.94 2.36
N GLN A 44 14.99 -8.14 2.55
CA GLN A 44 15.07 -8.92 3.81
C GLN A 44 14.32 -8.31 5.02
N ASP A 45 13.75 -9.19 5.84
CA ASP A 45 12.87 -8.89 6.96
C ASP A 45 13.60 -9.16 8.28
N ALA A 46 13.35 -8.33 9.30
CA ALA A 46 13.82 -8.53 10.66
C ALA A 46 12.93 -9.45 11.50
N GLY A 47 11.69 -9.72 11.10
CA GLY A 47 10.77 -10.49 11.93
C GLY A 47 9.70 -11.17 11.10
N GLY A 48 9.88 -12.48 10.86
CA GLY A 48 9.14 -13.30 9.90
C GLY A 48 7.59 -13.22 9.89
N PRO A 49 6.92 -14.12 9.17
CA PRO A 49 5.64 -13.85 8.48
C PRO A 49 4.45 -13.36 9.35
N GLN A 50 4.48 -13.48 10.67
CA GLN A 50 3.38 -13.07 11.56
C GLN A 50 3.65 -11.80 12.39
N GLY A 51 4.82 -11.16 12.24
CA GLY A 51 5.20 -9.91 12.93
C GLY A 51 5.76 -8.81 12.02
N ALA A 52 5.77 -9.02 10.71
CA ALA A 52 6.66 -8.36 9.75
C ALA A 52 6.29 -6.93 9.32
N GLY A 53 5.31 -6.29 9.96
CA GLY A 53 4.90 -4.91 9.62
C GLY A 53 4.61 -4.71 8.12
N SER A 54 4.77 -3.48 7.63
CA SER A 54 4.57 -3.17 6.21
C SER A 54 5.79 -2.44 5.69
N ALA A 55 6.25 -2.75 4.48
CA ALA A 55 7.53 -2.18 4.01
C ALA A 55 7.37 -0.67 3.93
N PHE A 56 6.26 -0.22 3.34
CA PHE A 56 5.78 1.15 3.45
C PHE A 56 4.41 1.18 4.14
N ARG A 57 4.32 1.88 5.26
CA ARG A 57 3.07 2.18 5.97
C ARG A 57 2.67 3.63 5.73
N ILE A 58 1.45 3.84 5.25
CA ILE A 58 0.89 5.17 4.95
C ILE A 58 -0.43 5.28 5.71
N GLY A 59 -0.48 6.13 6.73
CA GLY A 59 -1.66 6.25 7.59
C GLY A 59 -1.49 7.31 8.66
N GLY A 60 -2.54 8.08 8.95
CA GLY A 60 -2.59 9.00 10.09
C GLY A 60 -3.22 8.33 11.32
N PHE A 61 -2.91 8.83 12.51
CA PHE A 61 -3.53 8.29 13.73
C PHE A 61 -5.03 8.61 13.77
N SER A 62 -5.83 7.76 14.42
CA SER A 62 -7.23 8.07 14.70
C SER A 62 -7.34 9.38 15.51
N GLY A 63 -8.08 10.36 14.98
CA GLY A 63 -8.16 11.72 15.55
C GLY A 63 -6.95 12.62 15.26
N GLY A 64 -5.96 12.12 14.53
CA GLY A 64 -4.80 12.85 14.04
C GLY A 64 -5.05 13.55 12.72
N ALA A 65 -3.97 14.05 12.14
CA ALA A 65 -4.03 14.70 10.83
C ALA A 65 -4.40 13.72 9.73
N GLN A 66 -4.82 14.26 8.58
CA GLN A 66 -4.92 13.47 7.38
C GLN A 66 -3.54 13.33 6.72
N THR A 67 -3.10 12.09 6.51
CA THR A 67 -2.00 11.80 5.56
C THR A 67 -2.55 11.93 4.14
N THR A 68 -2.06 12.86 3.35
CA THR A 68 -2.62 13.11 2.00
C THR A 68 -1.57 13.33 0.91
N SER A 69 -1.92 12.99 -0.33
CA SER A 69 -1.10 13.26 -1.52
C SER A 69 0.27 12.55 -1.45
N VAL A 70 0.26 11.28 -1.06
CA VAL A 70 1.46 10.43 -1.01
C VAL A 70 1.58 9.64 -2.31
N GLN A 71 2.75 9.67 -2.94
CA GLN A 71 3.04 8.90 -4.15
C GLN A 71 4.14 7.89 -3.85
N VAL A 72 3.82 6.60 -3.94
CA VAL A 72 4.76 5.48 -3.83
C VAL A 72 4.99 4.93 -5.23
N ILE A 73 6.11 5.32 -5.85
CA ILE A 73 6.36 5.08 -7.26
C ILE A 73 7.70 4.37 -7.51
N SER A 74 7.70 3.34 -8.34
CA SER A 74 8.95 2.71 -8.84
C SER A 74 9.90 2.21 -7.74
N ASN A 75 9.36 1.70 -6.64
CA ASN A 75 10.15 1.05 -5.59
C ASN A 75 10.24 -0.46 -5.84
N THR A 76 11.28 -1.09 -5.29
CA THR A 76 11.49 -2.54 -5.30
C THR A 76 11.40 -3.08 -3.88
N ILE A 77 10.44 -3.96 -3.62
CA ILE A 77 10.20 -4.59 -2.33
C ILE A 77 10.27 -6.10 -2.54
N THR A 78 11.33 -6.75 -2.08
CA THR A 78 11.52 -8.21 -2.26
C THR A 78 11.71 -8.92 -0.93
N SER A 79 11.23 -8.30 0.15
CA SER A 79 11.33 -8.77 1.52
C SER A 79 9.99 -9.35 1.98
N PRO A 80 9.97 -10.44 2.77
CA PRO A 80 8.73 -10.91 3.37
C PRO A 80 8.23 -9.90 4.39
N HIS A 81 7.11 -9.24 4.14
CA HIS A 81 6.41 -8.34 5.06
C HIS A 81 4.93 -8.71 5.08
N PHE A 82 4.17 -8.24 6.09
CA PHE A 82 2.72 -8.41 6.03
C PHE A 82 2.13 -7.67 4.83
N ALA A 83 2.58 -6.44 4.56
CA ALA A 83 2.22 -5.72 3.34
C ALA A 83 3.45 -5.11 2.66
N GLY A 84 3.51 -5.13 1.33
CA GLY A 84 4.47 -4.31 0.59
C GLY A 84 4.14 -2.82 0.77
N VAL A 85 2.89 -2.45 0.49
CA VAL A 85 2.36 -1.11 0.77
C VAL A 85 1.05 -1.22 1.55
N ALA A 86 1.02 -0.62 2.74
CA ALA A 86 -0.15 -0.53 3.58
C ALA A 86 -0.74 0.88 3.54
N ILE A 87 -2.01 1.00 3.19
CA ILE A 87 -2.79 2.25 3.18
C ILE A 87 -3.82 2.14 4.30
N ARG A 88 -3.71 2.99 5.33
CA ARG A 88 -4.41 2.80 6.61
C ARG A 88 -5.21 4.03 7.00
N GLU A 89 -6.18 3.78 7.88
CA GLU A 89 -6.87 4.81 8.67
C GLU A 89 -7.55 5.88 7.79
N ASN A 90 -7.13 7.13 7.88
CA ASN A 90 -7.66 8.27 7.13
C ASN A 90 -6.76 8.69 5.96
N ALA A 91 -5.80 7.85 5.55
CA ALA A 91 -4.92 8.16 4.43
C ALA A 91 -5.72 8.40 3.14
N ASP A 92 -5.39 9.47 2.43
CA ASP A 92 -6.15 9.93 1.27
C ASP A 92 -5.24 10.38 0.12
N GLY A 93 -5.72 10.29 -1.12
CA GLY A 93 -4.96 10.68 -2.32
C GLY A 93 -3.62 9.95 -2.44
N VAL A 94 -3.57 8.68 -2.05
CA VAL A 94 -2.38 7.83 -2.14
C VAL A 94 -2.28 7.23 -3.54
N VAL A 95 -1.13 7.39 -4.21
CA VAL A 95 -0.85 6.74 -5.50
C VAL A 95 0.19 5.66 -5.28
N VAL A 96 -0.14 4.40 -5.58
CA VAL A 96 0.81 3.28 -5.58
C VAL A 96 1.01 2.85 -7.02
N ALA A 97 2.16 3.18 -7.62
CA ALA A 97 2.37 2.93 -9.04
C ALA A 97 3.75 2.40 -9.44
N ARG A 98 3.79 1.50 -10.43
CA ARG A 98 5.04 1.00 -11.03
C ARG A 98 6.01 0.35 -10.03
N ASN A 99 5.52 -0.10 -8.88
CA ASN A 99 6.35 -0.81 -7.91
C ASN A 99 6.50 -2.28 -8.29
N VAL A 100 7.62 -2.88 -7.90
CA VAL A 100 7.85 -4.32 -7.95
C VAL A 100 7.76 -4.83 -6.51
N ILE A 101 6.75 -5.63 -6.21
CA ILE A 101 6.50 -6.19 -4.88
C ILE A 101 6.54 -7.71 -4.97
N LYS A 102 7.36 -8.35 -4.14
CA LYS A 102 7.56 -9.80 -4.17
C LYS A 102 7.73 -10.41 -2.79
N GLY A 103 7.02 -11.51 -2.55
CA GLY A 103 7.24 -12.36 -1.37
C GLY A 103 6.59 -11.87 -0.07
N THR A 104 5.68 -10.90 -0.13
CA THR A 104 4.93 -10.38 1.02
C THR A 104 3.68 -11.22 1.29
N GLU A 105 3.04 -11.08 2.45
CA GLU A 105 1.72 -11.70 2.67
C GLU A 105 0.65 -11.03 1.81
N MET A 106 0.60 -9.71 1.90
CA MET A 106 -0.19 -8.82 1.06
C MET A 106 0.73 -7.97 0.16
N GLY A 107 0.41 -7.79 -1.11
CA GLY A 107 1.18 -6.87 -1.97
C GLY A 107 0.87 -5.41 -1.64
N VAL A 108 -0.37 -5.01 -1.92
CA VAL A 108 -0.97 -3.75 -1.48
C VAL A 108 -2.19 -4.08 -0.63
N ASP A 109 -2.23 -3.52 0.57
CA ASP A 109 -3.33 -3.72 1.52
C ASP A 109 -3.91 -2.35 1.90
N ASN A 110 -5.19 -2.16 1.56
CA ASN A 110 -5.92 -0.92 1.83
C ASN A 110 -7.05 -1.14 2.84
N THR A 111 -6.93 -0.44 3.97
CA THR A 111 -7.96 -0.34 5.01
C THR A 111 -8.37 1.11 5.28
N SER A 112 -7.98 2.05 4.42
CA SER A 112 -8.38 3.45 4.57
C SER A 112 -9.87 3.64 4.32
N THR A 113 -10.54 4.38 5.20
CA THR A 113 -11.97 4.69 5.09
C THR A 113 -12.24 5.97 4.31
N ALA A 114 -11.21 6.68 3.85
CA ALA A 114 -11.38 7.86 2.99
C ALA A 114 -11.88 7.43 1.59
N PRO A 115 -12.99 7.98 1.08
CA PRO A 115 -13.45 7.70 -0.28
C PRO A 115 -12.41 8.12 -1.31
N GLY A 116 -12.01 7.22 -2.19
CA GLY A 116 -10.97 7.50 -3.20
C GLY A 116 -9.56 7.57 -2.64
N ALA A 117 -9.33 6.97 -1.45
CA ALA A 117 -8.05 6.99 -0.75
C ALA A 117 -6.86 6.58 -1.62
N ALA A 118 -7.06 5.67 -2.58
CA ALA A 118 -5.99 5.05 -3.33
C ALA A 118 -6.23 4.99 -4.85
N VAL A 119 -5.16 5.25 -5.59
CA VAL A 119 -4.98 4.87 -6.99
C VAL A 119 -3.83 3.87 -7.08
N ILE A 120 -4.15 2.61 -7.40
CA ILE A 120 -3.18 1.50 -7.46
C ILE A 120 -3.03 1.08 -8.92
N ARG A 121 -1.87 1.33 -9.55
CA ARG A 121 -1.71 1.10 -10.98
C ARG A 121 -0.33 0.69 -11.47
N TYR A 122 -0.27 -0.11 -12.53
CA TYR A 122 0.99 -0.51 -13.17
C TYR A 122 2.00 -1.20 -12.24
N ASN A 123 1.55 -1.77 -11.12
CA ASN A 123 2.44 -2.51 -10.22
C ASN A 123 2.62 -3.94 -10.73
N THR A 124 3.79 -4.51 -10.44
CA THR A 124 4.08 -5.94 -10.63
C THR A 124 4.18 -6.56 -9.24
N ILE A 125 3.19 -7.37 -8.87
CA ILE A 125 3.06 -7.98 -7.54
C ILE A 125 3.11 -9.50 -7.72
N THR A 126 4.09 -10.15 -7.10
CA THR A 126 4.36 -11.57 -7.34
C THR A 126 4.62 -12.35 -6.05
N ASN A 127 4.30 -13.64 -6.04
CA ASN A 127 4.61 -14.55 -4.94
C ASN A 127 4.08 -14.06 -3.58
N THR A 128 2.90 -13.45 -3.56
CA THR A 128 2.24 -13.11 -2.30
C THR A 128 1.71 -14.35 -1.61
N LEU A 129 1.66 -14.36 -0.28
CA LEU A 129 1.15 -15.53 0.47
C LEU A 129 -0.37 -15.56 0.51
N ASN A 130 -1.01 -14.40 0.70
CA ASN A 130 -2.46 -14.30 0.87
C ASN A 130 -3.10 -13.59 -0.33
N ALA A 131 -2.84 -12.29 -0.53
CA ALA A 131 -3.34 -11.56 -1.69
C ALA A 131 -2.36 -10.53 -2.26
N GLY A 132 -2.40 -10.32 -3.56
CA GLY A 132 -1.60 -9.28 -4.20
C GLY A 132 -2.14 -7.88 -4.00
N ILE A 133 -3.45 -7.67 -4.17
CA ILE A 133 -4.12 -6.42 -3.84
C ILE A 133 -5.38 -6.74 -3.04
N TYR A 134 -5.48 -6.20 -1.83
CA TYR A 134 -6.63 -6.39 -0.94
C TYR A 134 -7.30 -5.05 -0.63
N MET A 135 -8.58 -4.96 -0.96
CA MET A 135 -9.45 -3.84 -0.59
C MET A 135 -10.41 -4.29 0.52
N HIS A 136 -10.23 -3.77 1.73
CA HIS A 136 -11.05 -4.18 2.87
C HIS A 136 -12.45 -3.55 2.86
N SER A 137 -13.34 -4.11 3.69
CA SER A 137 -14.77 -3.78 3.73
C SER A 137 -15.11 -2.30 3.89
N GLY A 138 -14.29 -1.54 4.61
CA GLY A 138 -14.49 -0.10 4.83
C GLY A 138 -13.96 0.82 3.73
N THR A 139 -13.35 0.28 2.67
CA THR A 139 -12.78 1.09 1.58
C THR A 139 -13.83 1.41 0.50
N SER A 140 -13.69 2.51 -0.23
CA SER A 140 -14.57 2.84 -1.36
C SER A 140 -13.96 3.84 -2.34
N GLN A 141 -14.49 3.88 -3.56
CA GLN A 141 -14.15 4.79 -4.66
C GLN A 141 -12.68 4.78 -5.09
N ASN A 142 -11.93 3.71 -4.75
CA ASN A 142 -10.55 3.56 -5.18
C ASN A 142 -10.47 3.16 -6.66
N LEU A 143 -9.36 3.52 -7.31
CA LEU A 143 -9.08 3.12 -8.69
C LEU A 143 -7.94 2.10 -8.73
N ILE A 144 -8.22 0.88 -9.17
CA ILE A 144 -7.26 -0.19 -9.30
C ILE A 144 -7.16 -0.60 -10.77
N THR A 145 -6.03 -0.33 -11.42
CA THR A 145 -5.94 -0.53 -12.86
C THR A 145 -4.56 -0.92 -13.39
N ASN A 146 -4.52 -1.76 -14.44
CA ASN A 146 -3.28 -2.12 -15.12
C ASN A 146 -2.19 -2.75 -14.23
N ASN A 147 -2.57 -3.43 -13.14
CA ASN A 147 -1.62 -4.17 -12.31
C ASN A 147 -1.40 -5.59 -12.85
N THR A 148 -0.19 -6.11 -12.74
CA THR A 148 0.13 -7.52 -12.98
C THR A 148 0.32 -8.20 -11.63
N VAL A 149 -0.57 -9.12 -11.30
CA VAL A 149 -0.64 -9.72 -9.96
C VAL A 149 -0.67 -11.24 -10.08
N SER A 150 0.33 -11.91 -9.53
CA SER A 150 0.44 -13.38 -9.53
C SER A 150 0.86 -13.91 -8.16
N GLY A 151 0.18 -14.94 -7.66
CA GLY A 151 0.43 -15.50 -6.33
C GLY A 151 -0.55 -14.95 -5.30
N GLY A 152 -0.66 -15.67 -4.19
CA GLY A 152 -1.78 -15.55 -3.25
C GLY A 152 -2.95 -16.43 -3.65
N SER A 153 -3.91 -16.57 -2.75
CA SER A 153 -5.19 -17.25 -2.98
C SER A 153 -6.25 -16.51 -2.15
N PRO A 154 -6.81 -15.39 -2.66
CA PRO A 154 -6.83 -14.95 -4.07
C PRO A 154 -5.75 -13.92 -4.44
N ASN A 155 -5.45 -13.75 -5.73
CA ASN A 155 -4.51 -12.72 -6.18
C ASN A 155 -4.99 -11.28 -5.92
N CYS A 156 -6.27 -11.03 -6.10
CA CYS A 156 -6.88 -9.73 -5.87
C CYS A 156 -8.19 -9.98 -5.14
N GLN A 157 -8.42 -9.25 -4.06
CA GLN A 157 -9.63 -9.36 -3.24
C GLN A 157 -10.25 -7.98 -3.06
N ASP A 158 -11.57 -7.92 -3.24
CA ASP A 158 -12.38 -6.76 -2.88
C ASP A 158 -13.51 -7.21 -1.95
N ASP A 159 -13.36 -6.87 -0.67
CA ASP A 159 -14.32 -7.18 0.39
C ASP A 159 -15.26 -6.02 0.70
N THR A 160 -15.29 -4.98 -0.13
CA THR A 160 -16.08 -3.78 0.16
C THR A 160 -17.55 -4.08 0.40
N THR A 161 -18.10 -3.46 1.45
CA THR A 161 -19.50 -3.63 1.86
C THR A 161 -20.21 -2.28 1.98
N GLY A 162 -21.55 -2.28 1.90
CA GLY A 162 -22.37 -1.06 1.84
C GLY A 162 -23.51 -1.14 0.80
N PRO A 163 -24.40 -0.13 0.75
CA PRO A 163 -25.45 -0.06 -0.28
C PRO A 163 -24.81 0.02 -1.67
N ASP A 164 -25.27 -0.82 -2.61
CA ASP A 164 -24.80 -0.90 -3.99
C ASP A 164 -23.33 -1.35 -4.20
N THR A 165 -22.64 -1.81 -3.15
CA THR A 165 -21.19 -2.06 -3.22
C THR A 165 -20.78 -3.53 -3.24
N TYR A 166 -21.59 -4.50 -3.71
CA TYR A 166 -21.32 -5.96 -3.82
C TYR A 166 -19.90 -6.37 -4.31
N GLY A 167 -18.82 -6.09 -3.58
CA GLY A 167 -17.45 -6.03 -4.12
C GLY A 167 -17.23 -4.95 -5.20
N LEU A 168 -18.10 -3.94 -5.30
CA LEU A 168 -18.13 -2.93 -6.38
C LEU A 168 -17.88 -1.50 -5.88
N ALA A 169 -17.53 -1.30 -4.59
CA ALA A 169 -17.23 0.06 -4.13
C ALA A 169 -16.01 0.66 -4.84
N ASN A 170 -15.13 -0.18 -5.39
CA ASN A 170 -13.92 0.23 -6.09
C ASN A 170 -14.00 -0.08 -7.58
N SER A 171 -13.28 0.71 -8.37
CA SER A 171 -13.19 0.52 -9.82
C SER A 171 -11.98 -0.33 -10.18
N TRP A 172 -12.22 -1.52 -10.72
CA TRP A 172 -11.19 -2.43 -11.22
C TRP A 172 -11.21 -2.49 -12.74
N SER A 173 -10.06 -2.27 -13.39
CA SER A 173 -9.96 -2.37 -14.85
C SER A 173 -8.58 -2.82 -15.31
N ALA A 174 -8.52 -3.66 -16.36
CA ALA A 174 -7.26 -4.08 -16.99
C ALA A 174 -6.21 -4.67 -16.02
N ASN A 175 -6.62 -5.30 -14.91
CA ASN A 175 -5.70 -5.96 -13.99
C ASN A 175 -5.52 -7.43 -14.39
N GLY A 176 -4.28 -7.88 -14.48
CA GLY A 176 -3.95 -9.30 -14.61
C GLY A 176 -3.94 -9.96 -13.23
N CYS A 177 -5.10 -10.22 -12.65
CA CYS A 177 -5.26 -11.00 -11.41
C CYS A 177 -5.43 -12.48 -11.77
N VAL A 178 -4.35 -13.13 -12.20
CA VAL A 178 -4.39 -14.50 -12.76
C VAL A 178 -4.49 -15.55 -11.64
N PRO A 179 -5.59 -16.31 -11.48
CA PRO A 179 -5.68 -17.32 -10.42
C PRO A 179 -4.44 -18.22 -10.37
N ALA A 180 -3.87 -18.42 -9.18
CA ALA A 180 -2.74 -19.31 -8.96
C ALA A 180 -3.10 -20.78 -9.20
#